data_AF-A0A6I9WU47-F1
#
_entry.id   AF-A0A6I9WU47-F1
#
_cell.length_a   1.000
_cell.length_b   1.000
_cell.length_c   1.000
_cell.angle_alpha   90.00
_cell.angle_beta   90.00
_cell.angle_gamma   90.00
#
_symmetry.space_group_name_H-M   'P 1'
#
loop_
_entity.id
_entity.type
_entity.pdbx_description
1 polymer ?
#
loop_
_entity_poly.entity_id
_entity_poly.type
_entity_poly.pdbx_seq_one_letter_code
_entity_poly.pdbx_strand_id
1 'polypeptide(L)' 'MKISYENMRQLKGKTKETNKQKKERKKEFLENKQRVFTVVLPTVAAIFVIIAAYVYIKTRPKLIEY' A
#
# COMPACT_ATOMS: atom_id res chain seq x y z
N MET A 1 -37.00 23.26 28.18
CA MET A 1 -36.64 22.29 27.12
C MET A 1 -35.18 21.86 27.34
N LYS A 2 -34.94 20.78 28.09
CA LYS A 2 -33.60 20.23 28.33
C LYS A 2 -33.29 19.23 27.21
N ILE A 3 -32.59 19.69 26.18
CA ILE A 3 -32.06 18.81 25.15
C ILE A 3 -30.97 17.96 25.83
N SER A 4 -31.27 16.68 26.00
CA SER A 4 -30.37 15.68 26.58
C SER A 4 -29.10 15.57 25.73
N TYR A 5 -28.03 16.25 26.14
CA TYR A 5 -26.67 16.04 25.63
C TYR A 5 -26.04 14.72 26.10
N GLU A 6 -26.83 13.79 26.63
CA GLU A 6 -26.31 12.51 27.12
C GLU A 6 -26.12 11.46 26.01
N ASN A 7 -26.48 11.74 24.75
CA ASN A 7 -26.38 10.78 23.65
C ASN A 7 -25.17 11.00 22.72
N MET A 8 -24.09 11.61 23.23
CA MET A 8 -22.73 11.24 22.81
C MET A 8 -22.18 10.05 23.63
N ARG A 9 -23.06 9.28 24.27
CA ARG A 9 -22.73 7.96 24.79
C ARG A 9 -22.21 7.12 23.64
N GLN A 10 -20.88 6.97 23.61
CA GLN A 10 -20.17 6.03 22.75
C GLN A 10 -20.94 4.70 22.75
N LEU A 11 -21.19 4.13 21.56
CA LEU A 11 -21.80 2.81 21.39
C LEU A 11 -21.20 1.86 22.44
N LYS A 12 -22.04 1.41 23.37
CA LYS A 12 -21.67 0.50 24.48
C LYS A 12 -21.08 -0.77 23.86
N GLY A 13 -19.75 -0.83 23.75
CA GLY A 13 -19.03 -1.88 23.04
C GLY A 13 -17.80 -1.41 22.25
N LYS A 14 -17.65 -0.13 21.92
CA LYS A 14 -16.35 0.37 21.44
C LYS A 14 -15.44 0.64 22.63
N THR A 15 -14.65 -0.35 23.01
CA THR A 15 -13.44 -0.16 23.83
C THR A 15 -12.68 1.02 23.24
N LYS A 16 -12.48 2.10 24.01
CA LYS A 16 -11.55 3.18 23.62
C LYS A 16 -10.25 2.48 23.28
N GLU A 17 -9.89 2.48 21.99
CA GLU A 17 -8.58 1.99 21.60
C GLU A 17 -7.57 2.76 22.43
N THR A 18 -6.79 2.02 23.20
CA THR A 18 -5.85 2.63 24.13
C THR A 18 -4.92 3.53 23.32
N ASN A 19 -4.48 4.66 23.88
CA ASN A 19 -3.59 5.58 23.16
C ASN A 19 -2.34 4.87 22.58
N LYS A 20 -1.97 3.71 23.14
CA LYS A 20 -0.94 2.79 22.65
C LYS A 20 -1.33 2.14 21.32
N GLN A 21 -2.50 1.50 21.23
CA GLN A 21 -3.00 0.88 19.99
C GLN A 21 -3.14 1.89 18.83
N LYS A 22 -3.54 3.13 19.13
CA LYS A 22 -3.62 4.20 18.11
C LYS A 22 -2.23 4.63 17.60
N LYS A 23 -1.19 4.57 18.44
CA LYS A 23 0.19 4.82 18.03
C LYS A 23 0.76 3.67 17.21
N GLU A 24 0.51 2.43 17.63
CA GLU A 24 0.99 1.23 16.93
C GLU A 24 0.44 1.15 15.52
N ARG A 25 -0.88 1.33 15.33
CA ARG A 25 -1.45 1.36 13.98
C ARG A 25 -0.81 2.43 13.09
N LYS A 26 -0.63 3.65 13.60
CA LYS A 26 0.01 4.74 12.82
C LYS A 26 1.45 4.40 12.43
N LYS A 27 2.19 3.73 13.32
CA LYS A 27 3.57 3.31 13.06
C LYS A 27 3.62 2.20 12.01
N GLU A 28 2.77 1.19 12.12
CA GLU A 28 2.65 0.11 11.15
C GLU A 28 2.24 0.61 9.75
N PHE A 29 1.31 1.57 9.69
CA PHE A 29 0.94 2.20 8.41
C PHE A 29 2.11 2.95 7.77
N LEU A 30 2.96 3.61 8.57
CA LEU A 30 4.10 4.35 8.06
C LEU A 30 5.21 3.40 7.58
N GLU A 31 5.52 2.36 8.37
CA GLU A 31 6.49 1.33 8.00
C GLU A 31 6.04 0.55 6.77
N ASN A 32 4.76 0.20 6.66
CA ASN A 32 4.23 -0.47 5.47
C ASN A 32 4.29 0.43 4.24
N LYS A 33 3.96 1.72 4.37
CA LYS A 33 4.12 2.67 3.24
C LYS A 33 5.59 2.74 2.79
N GLN A 34 6.53 2.80 3.72
CA GLN A 34 7.95 2.79 3.37
C GLN A 34 8.35 1.50 2.66
N ARG A 35 7.93 0.32 3.15
CA ARG A 35 8.18 -0.98 2.50
C ARG A 35 7.59 -1.07 1.09
N VAL A 36 6.41 -0.52 0.86
CA VAL A 36 5.81 -0.48 -0.48
C VAL A 36 6.71 0.28 -1.45
N PHE A 37 7.20 1.46 -1.07
CA PHE A 37 8.08 2.23 -1.95
C PHE A 37 9.46 1.61 -2.15
N THR A 38 10.05 1.02 -1.11
CA THR A 38 11.42 0.50 -1.18
C THR A 38 11.53 -0.89 -1.77
N VAL A 39 10.47 -1.72 -1.70
CA VAL A 39 10.51 -3.12 -2.15
C VAL A 39 9.56 -3.35 -3.31
N VAL A 40 8.30 -2.92 -3.20
CA VAL A 40 7.29 -3.23 -4.21
C VAL A 40 7.56 -2.47 -5.50
N LEU A 41 7.88 -1.17 -5.41
CA LEU A 41 8.18 -0.34 -6.58
C LEU A 41 9.34 -0.89 -7.44
N PRO A 42 10.55 -1.19 -6.89
CA PRO A 42 11.63 -1.75 -7.69
C PRO A 42 11.33 -3.17 -8.20
N THR A 43 10.57 -3.98 -7.45
CA THR A 43 10.19 -5.32 -7.90
C THR A 43 9.29 -5.25 -9.13
N VAL A 44 8.27 -4.39 -9.12
CA VAL A 44 7.37 -4.19 -10.27
C VAL A 44 8.15 -3.65 -11.47
N ALA A 45 9.06 -2.69 -11.25
CA ALA A 45 9.91 -2.15 -12.31
C ALA A 45 10.79 -3.24 -12.95
N ALA A 46 11.42 -4.11 -12.14
CA ALA A 46 12.24 -5.20 -12.62
C ALA A 46 11.43 -6.19 -13.49
N ILE A 47 10.23 -6.59 -13.04
CA ILE A 47 9.33 -7.45 -13.82
C ILE A 47 9.00 -6.81 -15.17
N PHE A 48 8.69 -5.51 -15.18
CA PHE A 48 8.35 -4.79 -16.40
C PHE A 48 9.51 -4.76 -17.40
N VAL A 49 10.74 -4.53 -16.91
CA VAL A 49 11.95 -4.57 -17.75
C VAL A 49 12.18 -5.95 -18.35
N ILE A 50 11.99 -7.00 -17.56
CA ILE A 50 12.15 -8.40 -18.03
C ILE A 50 11.14 -8.69 -19.15
N ILE A 51 9.87 -8.31 -18.96
CA ILE A 51 8.82 -8.48 -19.97
C ILE A 51 9.17 -7.69 -21.24
N ALA A 52 9.55 -6.42 -21.09
CA ALA A 52 9.93 -5.58 -22.21
C ALA A 52 11.13 -6.15 -22.99
N ALA A 53 12.15 -6.66 -22.29
CA ALA A 53 13.28 -7.33 -22.91
C ALA A 53 12.87 -8.61 -23.64
N TYR A 54 12.01 -9.43 -23.04
CA TYR A 54 11.48 -10.64 -23.66
C TYR A 54 10.69 -10.34 -24.94
N VAL A 55 9.76 -9.39 -24.86
CA VAL A 55 8.97 -8.93 -26.01
C VAL A 55 9.91 -8.41 -27.08
N TYR A 56 10.84 -7.52 -26.74
CA TYR A 56 11.78 -6.96 -27.69
C TYR A 56 12.58 -8.03 -28.42
N ILE A 57 13.15 -9.02 -27.71
CA ILE A 57 13.87 -10.15 -28.34
C ILE A 57 12.95 -10.92 -29.29
N LYS A 58 11.70 -11.17 -28.91
CA LYS A 58 10.75 -11.94 -29.72
C LYS A 58 10.17 -11.16 -30.90
N THR A 59 10.03 -9.85 -30.77
CA THR A 59 9.46 -8.97 -31.80
C THR A 59 10.53 -8.27 -32.62
N ARG A 60 11.82 -8.42 -32.31
CA ARG A 60 12.89 -7.91 -33.16
C ARG A 60 12.76 -8.57 -34.54
N PRO A 61 12.61 -7.79 -35.63
CA PRO A 61 12.80 -8.33 -36.96
C PRO A 61 14.24 -8.86 -37.03
N LYS A 62 14.41 -10.11 -37.48
CA LYS A 62 15.74 -10.65 -37.77
C LYS A 62 16.39 -9.66 -38.73
N LEU A 63 17.54 -9.09 -38.35
CA LEU A 63 18.35 -8.34 -39.28
C LEU A 63 18.63 -9.29 -40.45
N ILE A 64 18.02 -8.99 -41.59
CA ILE A 64 18.25 -9.73 -42.83
C ILE A 64 19.70 -9.39 -43.19
N GLU A 65 20.63 -10.30 -42.92
CA GLU A 65 21.97 -10.25 -43.50
C GLU A 65 21.80 -10.44 -45.02
N TYR A 66 22.21 -9.42 -45.77
CA TYR A 66 22.32 -9.43 -47.23
C TYR A 66 23.63 -10.08 -47.66
#